data_AF-A0A2S7UBC7-F1
#
_entry.id   AF-A0A2S7UBC7-F1
#
_cell.length_a   1.000
_cell.length_b   1.000
_cell.length_c   1.000
_cell.angle_alpha   90.00
_cell.angle_beta   90.00
_cell.angle_gamma   90.00
#
_symmetry.space_group_name_H-M   'P 1'
#
loop_
_entity.id
_entity.type
_entity.pdbx_description
1 polymer ?
#
loop_
_entity_poly.entity_id
_entity_poly.type
_entity_poly.pdbx_seq_one_letter_code
_entity_poly.pdbx_strand_id
1 'polypeptide(L)'
;MKKYPDTINLDYLIKDSLPHPATLIRKDCFNNELYDTSLDIVADWKFFLLGIGKQSFKYHYVDEVISVFYYDGISSQQYNQISKERLKVIRQYFPNKLKLHYSYYPSKLQKNFSLAKKKMNSIIEKIKKNVD
;
A
#
# COMPACT_ATOMS: atom_id res chain seq x y z
N MET A 1 16.36 -1.70 -14.44
CA MET A 1 16.62 -1.51 -12.99
C MET A 1 15.58 -0.54 -12.43
N LYS A 2 14.90 -0.85 -11.31
CA LYS A 2 13.94 0.06 -10.69
C LYS A 2 14.69 1.20 -10.00
N LYS A 3 14.27 2.45 -10.21
CA LYS A 3 14.80 3.63 -9.51
C LYS A 3 13.87 4.05 -8.38
N TYR A 4 14.45 4.52 -7.29
CA TYR A 4 13.73 5.06 -6.15
C TYR A 4 13.94 6.58 -6.09
N PRO A 5 12.95 7.35 -5.61
CA PRO A 5 13.07 8.81 -5.57
C PRO A 5 14.02 9.26 -4.46
N ASP A 6 14.71 10.38 -4.66
CA ASP A 6 15.62 10.96 -3.65
C ASP A 6 14.91 11.31 -2.33
N THR A 7 13.61 11.58 -2.41
CA THR A 7 12.75 11.85 -1.25
C THR A 7 11.55 10.93 -1.27
N ILE A 8 11.22 10.38 -0.10
CA ILE A 8 10.06 9.51 0.09
C ILE A 8 9.12 10.13 1.09
N ASN A 9 7.82 10.03 0.80
CA ASN A 9 6.75 10.51 1.65
C ASN A 9 5.68 9.42 1.84
N LEU A 10 4.70 9.72 2.69
CA LEU A 10 3.59 8.84 2.96
C LEU A 10 2.86 8.40 1.68
N ASP A 11 2.60 9.31 0.74
CA ASP A 11 1.84 8.99 -0.47
C ASP A 11 2.59 8.03 -1.39
N TYR A 12 3.93 8.14 -1.46
CA TYR A 12 4.77 7.15 -2.13
C TYR A 12 4.59 5.77 -1.49
N LEU A 13 4.70 5.68 -0.16
CA LEU A 13 4.57 4.42 0.58
C LEU A 13 3.15 3.85 0.56
N ILE A 14 2.11 4.65 0.35
CA ILE A 14 0.76 4.11 0.10
C ILE A 14 0.69 3.36 -1.24
N LYS A 15 1.43 3.84 -2.25
CA LYS A 15 1.45 3.32 -3.62
C LYS A 15 2.45 2.20 -3.84
N ASP A 16 3.57 2.22 -3.12
CA ASP A 16 4.70 1.32 -3.32
C ASP A 16 5.35 0.95 -1.97
N SER A 17 6.57 0.42 -1.96
CA SER A 17 7.40 0.17 -0.78
C SER A 17 8.87 0.50 -1.06
N LEU A 18 9.67 0.60 0.00
CA LEU A 18 11.13 0.57 -0.09
C LEU A 18 11.61 -0.83 -0.48
N PRO A 19 12.75 -0.95 -1.17
CA PRO A 19 13.36 -2.25 -1.44
C PRO A 19 13.98 -2.77 -0.13
N HIS A 20 13.27 -3.62 0.60
CA HIS A 20 13.77 -4.18 1.86
C HIS A 20 15.21 -4.72 1.79
N PRO A 21 15.62 -5.56 0.82
CA PRO A 21 17.00 -6.07 0.75
C PRO A 21 18.07 -5.01 0.44
N ALA A 22 17.67 -3.84 -0.07
CA ALA A 22 18.57 -2.71 -0.34
C ALA A 22 18.36 -1.54 0.65
N THR A 23 17.65 -1.77 1.76
CA THR A 23 17.39 -0.74 2.77
C THR A 23 18.14 -1.06 4.06
N LEU A 24 19.05 -0.19 4.46
CA LEU A 24 19.73 -0.26 5.75
C LEU A 24 18.96 0.57 6.78
N ILE A 25 18.62 -0.04 7.91
CA ILE A 25 17.80 0.57 8.95
C ILE A 25 18.69 0.88 10.16
N ARG A 26 18.71 2.13 10.59
CA ARG A 26 19.41 2.51 11.83
C ARG A 26 18.76 1.80 13.02
N LYS A 27 19.58 1.26 13.93
CA LYS A 27 19.11 0.46 15.07
C LYS A 27 18.09 1.21 15.95
N ASP A 28 18.24 2.50 16.13
CA ASP A 28 17.36 3.33 16.95
C ASP A 28 15.96 3.53 16.36
N CYS A 29 15.76 3.27 15.07
CA CYS A 29 14.42 3.22 14.48
C CYS A 29 13.55 2.16 15.17
N PHE A 30 14.15 1.05 15.61
CA PHE A 30 13.45 -0.03 16.31
C PHE A 30 13.01 0.33 17.74
N ASN A 31 13.45 1.48 18.27
CA ASN A 31 12.92 1.98 19.55
C ASN A 31 11.51 2.58 19.40
N ASN A 32 11.12 2.99 18.19
CA ASN A 32 9.85 3.68 17.92
C ASN A 32 8.81 2.79 17.23
N GLU A 33 9.24 1.81 16.46
CA GLU A 33 8.38 0.89 15.72
C GLU A 33 9.08 -0.46 15.60
N LEU A 34 8.33 -1.55 15.68
CA LEU A 34 8.85 -2.90 15.46
C LEU A 34 8.11 -3.55 14.29
N TYR A 35 8.64 -4.64 13.76
CA TYR A 35 7.89 -5.42 12.79
C TYR A 35 6.65 -6.02 13.43
N ASP A 36 5.51 -5.83 12.78
CA ASP A 36 4.24 -6.40 13.21
C ASP A 36 4.16 -7.86 12.76
N THR A 37 4.41 -8.77 13.69
CA THR A 37 4.40 -10.22 13.43
C THR A 37 2.99 -10.78 13.26
N SER A 38 1.93 -9.96 13.35
CA SER A 38 0.57 -10.37 12.99
C SER A 38 0.25 -10.22 11.49
N LEU A 39 1.23 -9.74 10.71
CA LEU A 39 1.17 -9.63 9.25
C LEU A 39 2.11 -10.65 8.63
N ASP A 40 1.62 -11.40 7.65
CA ASP A 40 2.39 -12.51 7.07
C ASP A 40 3.40 -12.00 6.02
N ILE A 41 3.09 -10.89 5.34
CA ILE A 41 3.87 -10.44 4.17
C ILE A 41 4.34 -8.99 4.30
N VAL A 42 3.50 -8.07 4.78
CA VAL A 42 3.76 -6.61 4.62
C VAL A 42 4.30 -5.93 5.88
N ALA A 43 4.90 -6.68 6.80
CA ALA A 43 5.41 -6.16 8.06
C ALA A 43 6.51 -5.10 7.87
N ASP A 44 7.41 -5.31 6.91
CA ASP A 44 8.46 -4.38 6.50
C ASP A 44 7.88 -3.07 5.96
N TRP A 45 6.91 -3.18 5.06
CA TRP A 45 6.20 -2.04 4.50
C TRP A 45 5.46 -1.24 5.57
N LYS A 46 4.78 -1.91 6.53
CA LYS A 46 4.11 -1.25 7.65
C LYS A 46 5.12 -0.45 8.48
N PHE A 47 6.27 -1.04 8.79
CA PHE A 47 7.34 -0.39 9.53
C PHE A 47 7.79 0.91 8.84
N PHE A 48 8.05 0.89 7.52
CA PHE A 48 8.40 2.10 6.78
C PHE A 48 7.26 3.12 6.74
N LEU A 49 6.03 2.66 6.50
CA LEU A 49 4.85 3.51 6.42
C LEU A 49 4.62 4.30 7.72
N LEU A 50 4.67 3.62 8.87
CA LEU A 50 4.50 4.26 10.18
C LEU A 50 5.72 5.06 10.59
N GLY A 51 6.92 4.54 10.33
CA GLY A 51 8.17 5.23 10.58
C GLY A 51 8.26 6.60 9.91
N ILE A 52 7.90 6.68 8.62
CA ILE A 52 7.94 7.94 7.85
C ILE A 52 6.65 8.74 8.02
N GLY A 53 5.50 8.08 8.12
CA GLY A 53 4.19 8.74 8.13
C GLY A 53 3.70 9.19 9.50
N LYS A 54 4.22 8.63 10.59
CA LYS A 54 3.82 8.97 11.97
C LYS A 54 4.99 9.23 12.90
N GLN A 55 6.14 8.58 12.67
CA GLN A 55 7.36 8.83 13.43
C GLN A 55 8.26 9.83 12.71
N SER A 56 9.46 10.04 13.24
CA SER A 56 10.46 10.96 12.70
C SER A 56 11.53 10.25 11.86
N PHE A 57 11.20 9.14 11.19
CA PHE A 57 12.20 8.45 10.37
C PHE A 57 12.58 9.33 9.19
N LYS A 58 13.89 9.38 8.92
CA LYS A 58 14.46 10.06 7.76
C LYS A 58 14.91 9.03 6.75
N TYR A 59 14.72 9.38 5.49
CA TYR A 59 15.15 8.60 4.34
C TYR A 59 16.31 9.30 3.65
N HIS A 60 17.29 8.53 3.21
CA HIS A 60 18.40 9.00 2.40
C HIS A 60 18.63 8.00 1.26
N TYR A 61 18.50 8.46 0.02
CA TYR A 61 18.78 7.66 -1.17
C TYR A 61 20.30 7.60 -1.42
N VAL A 62 20.78 6.41 -1.76
CA VAL A 62 22.15 6.18 -2.22
C VAL A 62 22.05 5.55 -3.59
N ASP A 63 22.66 6.19 -4.60
CA ASP A 63 22.58 5.76 -6.01
C ASP A 63 23.56 4.62 -6.31
N GLU A 64 23.44 3.52 -5.56
CA GLU A 64 24.31 2.35 -5.66
C GLU A 64 23.50 1.06 -5.71
N VAL A 65 24.02 0.06 -6.43
CA VAL A 65 23.38 -1.27 -6.51
C VAL A 65 23.82 -2.09 -5.30
N ILE A 66 22.93 -2.21 -4.31
CA ILE A 66 23.22 -2.91 -3.05
C ILE A 66 22.82 -4.39 -3.09
N SER A 67 21.78 -4.76 -3.83
CA SER A 67 21.24 -6.13 -3.82
C SER A 67 20.61 -6.52 -5.15
N VAL A 68 20.61 -7.83 -5.45
CA VAL A 68 19.80 -8.44 -6.52
C VAL A 68 18.54 -9.05 -5.92
N PHE A 69 17.37 -8.66 -6.42
CA PHE A 69 16.08 -9.16 -5.93
C PHE A 69 15.46 -10.12 -6.96
N TYR A 70 15.09 -11.31 -6.48
CA TYR A 70 14.40 -12.33 -7.28
C TYR A 70 12.89 -12.25 -7.06
N TYR A 71 12.11 -12.43 -8.13
CA TYR A 71 10.65 -12.27 -8.13
C TYR A 71 9.87 -13.57 -7.85
N ASP A 72 10.56 -14.65 -7.54
CA ASP A 72 10.00 -15.96 -7.23
C ASP A 72 9.56 -16.10 -5.76
N GLY A 73 9.92 -15.13 -4.90
CA GLY A 73 9.49 -15.10 -3.50
C GLY A 73 7.99 -14.87 -3.30
N ILE A 74 7.49 -15.30 -2.13
CA ILE A 74 6.08 -15.19 -1.76
C ILE A 74 5.53 -13.75 -1.82
N SER A 75 6.37 -12.76 -1.48
CA SER A 75 6.05 -11.33 -1.48
C SER A 75 5.88 -10.75 -2.90
N SER A 76 6.27 -11.51 -3.92
CA SER A 76 6.09 -11.16 -5.33
C SER A 76 4.89 -11.89 -5.96
N GLN A 77 4.43 -12.98 -5.35
CA GLN A 77 3.37 -13.84 -5.92
C GLN A 77 2.01 -13.65 -5.24
N GLN A 78 1.97 -13.31 -3.96
CA GLN A 78 0.74 -13.29 -3.14
C GLN A 78 0.02 -11.93 -3.16
N TYR A 79 -0.26 -11.38 -4.36
CA TYR A 79 -0.85 -10.04 -4.53
C TYR A 79 -2.14 -9.81 -3.71
N ASN A 80 -3.01 -10.82 -3.65
CA ASN A 80 -4.28 -10.71 -2.92
C ASN A 80 -4.07 -10.58 -1.40
N GLN A 81 -3.13 -11.32 -0.83
CA GLN A 81 -2.82 -11.26 0.60
C GLN A 81 -2.15 -9.91 0.93
N ILE A 82 -1.18 -9.49 0.11
CA ILE A 82 -0.52 -8.19 0.22
C ILE A 82 -1.54 -7.05 0.22
N SER A 83 -2.48 -7.05 -0.74
CA SER A 83 -3.51 -6.01 -0.82
C SER A 83 -4.44 -6.01 0.41
N LYS A 84 -4.82 -7.19 0.92
CA LYS A 84 -5.65 -7.31 2.13
C LYS A 84 -4.93 -6.77 3.37
N GLU A 85 -3.67 -7.14 3.56
CA GLU A 85 -2.88 -6.69 4.71
C GLU A 85 -2.60 -5.18 4.63
N ARG A 86 -2.18 -4.66 3.47
CA ARG A 86 -2.02 -3.21 3.26
C ARG A 86 -3.30 -2.46 3.57
N LEU A 87 -4.45 -2.98 3.12
CA LEU A 87 -5.75 -2.38 3.39
C LEU A 87 -6.09 -2.37 4.89
N LYS A 88 -5.79 -3.44 5.63
CA LYS A 88 -5.95 -3.50 7.09
C LYS A 88 -5.17 -2.39 7.77
N VAL A 89 -3.88 -2.25 7.43
CA VAL A 89 -3.00 -1.21 7.99
C VAL A 89 -3.50 0.19 7.61
N ILE A 90 -3.84 0.45 6.35
CA ILE A 90 -4.27 1.79 5.91
C ILE A 90 -5.59 2.18 6.58
N ARG A 91 -6.55 1.25 6.71
CA ARG A 91 -7.81 1.52 7.42
C ARG A 91 -7.56 1.93 8.87
N GLN A 92 -6.63 1.26 9.54
CA GLN A 92 -6.32 1.51 10.95
C GLN A 92 -5.58 2.83 11.15
N TYR A 93 -4.56 3.11 10.34
CA TYR A 93 -3.61 4.21 10.63
C TYR A 93 -3.80 5.45 9.76
N PHE A 94 -4.34 5.31 8.54
CA PHE A 94 -4.48 6.36 7.53
C PHE A 94 -5.79 6.27 6.74
N PRO A 95 -6.97 6.31 7.39
CA PRO A 95 -8.26 6.13 6.72
C PRO A 95 -8.51 7.15 5.59
N ASN A 96 -7.96 8.36 5.71
CA ASN A 96 -7.99 9.40 4.68
C ASN A 96 -7.21 9.03 3.40
N LYS A 97 -6.30 8.05 3.46
CA LYS A 97 -5.51 7.55 2.31
C LYS A 97 -6.14 6.34 1.62
N LEU A 98 -7.32 5.87 2.05
CA LEU A 98 -8.00 4.71 1.43
C LEU A 98 -8.29 4.91 -0.05
N LYS A 99 -8.73 6.11 -0.45
CA LYS A 99 -9.00 6.44 -1.86
C LYS A 99 -7.73 6.30 -2.72
N LEU A 100 -6.59 6.77 -2.19
CA LEU A 100 -5.29 6.67 -2.85
C LEU A 100 -4.84 5.22 -2.98
N HIS A 101 -4.98 4.43 -1.91
CA HIS A 101 -4.66 3.00 -1.96
C HIS A 101 -5.47 2.29 -3.03
N TYR A 102 -6.78 2.55 -3.07
CA TYR A 102 -7.67 1.95 -4.06
C TYR A 102 -7.30 2.33 -5.50
N SER A 103 -6.90 3.57 -5.78
CA SER A 103 -6.53 3.94 -7.16
C SER A 103 -5.28 3.19 -7.68
N TYR A 104 -4.43 2.67 -6.80
CA TYR A 104 -3.20 1.95 -7.16
C TYR A 104 -3.30 0.43 -6.98
N TYR A 105 -4.10 -0.04 -6.03
CA TYR A 105 -4.37 -1.45 -5.79
C TYR A 105 -5.85 -1.74 -6.05
N PRO A 106 -6.26 -1.90 -7.33
CA PRO A 106 -7.62 -2.23 -7.68
C PRO A 106 -7.98 -3.61 -7.13
N SER A 107 -8.67 -3.62 -5.99
CA SER A 107 -9.20 -4.86 -5.42
C SER A 107 -10.43 -5.33 -6.22
N LYS A 108 -10.75 -6.63 -6.11
CA LYS A 108 -12.08 -7.16 -6.51
C LYS A 108 -13.23 -6.31 -5.94
N LEU A 109 -13.03 -5.70 -4.76
CA LEU A 109 -14.00 -4.80 -4.13
C LEU A 109 -14.31 -3.56 -4.98
N GLN A 110 -13.33 -2.92 -5.62
CA GLN A 110 -13.59 -1.80 -6.53
C GLN A 110 -14.37 -2.22 -7.77
N LYS A 111 -14.05 -3.40 -8.32
CA LYS A 111 -14.80 -3.98 -9.42
C LYS A 111 -16.25 -4.25 -8.99
N ASN A 112 -16.45 -4.80 -7.81
CA ASN A 112 -17.79 -5.05 -7.24
C ASN A 112 -18.54 -3.75 -6.92
N PHE A 113 -17.86 -2.72 -6.41
CA PHE A 113 -18.47 -1.43 -6.11
C PHE A 113 -18.84 -0.66 -7.39
N SER A 114 -18.00 -0.73 -8.43
CA SER A 114 -18.31 -0.14 -9.73
C SER A 114 -19.46 -0.88 -10.42
N LEU A 115 -19.49 -2.22 -10.34
CA LEU A 115 -20.61 -3.04 -10.81
C LEU A 115 -21.91 -2.73 -10.06
N ALA A 116 -21.86 -2.63 -8.73
CA ALA A 116 -23.01 -2.26 -7.90
C ALA A 116 -23.52 -0.85 -8.23
N LYS A 117 -22.62 0.13 -8.37
CA LYS A 117 -22.96 1.50 -8.79
C LYS A 117 -23.60 1.54 -10.18
N LYS A 118 -23.05 0.78 -11.13
CA LYS A 118 -23.59 0.68 -12.50
C LYS A 118 -25.00 0.05 -12.51
N LYS A 119 -25.22 -0.98 -11.69
CA LYS A 119 -26.52 -1.64 -11.53
C LYS A 119 -27.55 -0.70 -10.90
N MET A 120 -27.17 0.05 -9.87
CA MET A 120 -28.02 1.05 -9.22
C MET A 120 -28.42 2.19 -10.17
N ASN A 121 -27.47 2.73 -10.94
CA ASN A 121 -27.77 3.75 -11.96
C ASN A 121 -28.75 3.23 -13.02
N SER A 122 -28.60 1.99 -13.48
CA SER A 122 -29.54 1.39 -14.44
C SER A 122 -30.96 1.26 -13.87
N ILE A 123 -31.10 1.01 -12.56
CA ILE A 123 -32.42 0.96 -11.89
C ILE A 123 -33.03 2.36 -11.84
N ILE A 124 -32.23 3.38 -11.47
CA ILE A 124 -32.69 4.78 -11.41
C ILE A 124 -33.20 5.25 -12.79
N GLU A 125 -32.47 4.95 -13.86
CA GLU A 125 -32.88 5.31 -15.23
C GLU A 125 -34.17 4.60 -15.66
N LYS A 126 -34.39 3.35 -15.23
CA LYS A 126 -35.66 2.64 -15.47
C LYS A 126 -36.83 3.25 -14.71
N ILE A 127 -36.61 3.68 -13.46
CA ILE A 127 -37.66 4.33 -12.66
C ILE A 127 -38.05 5.67 -13.29
N LYS A 128 -37.08 6.49 -13.70
CA LYS A 128 -37.35 7.77 -14.38
C LYS A 128 -38.21 7.60 -15.64
N LYS A 129 -37.89 6.61 -16.47
CA LYS A 129 -38.65 6.31 -17.71
C LYS A 129 -40.08 5.81 -17.51
N ASN A 130 -40.43 5.35 -16.31
CA ASN A 130 -41.78 4.85 -15.99
C ASN A 130 -42.64 5.89 -15.26
N VAL A 131 -42.09 7.08 -14.99
CA VAL A 131 -42.77 8.19 -14.29
C VAL A 131 -43.10 9.34 -15.27
N ASP A 132 -42.65 9.23 -16.52
CA ASP A 132 -43.10 10.03 -17.69
C ASP A 132 -44.12 9.23 -18.51
#